data_AF-A0AAW0B2J9-F1
#
_entry.id   AF-A0AAW0B2J9-F1
#
_cell.length_a   1.000
_cell.length_b   1.000
_cell.length_c   1.000
_cell.angle_alpha   90.00
_cell.angle_beta   90.00
_cell.angle_gamma   90.00
#
_symmetry.space_group_name_H-M   'P 1'
#
loop_
_entity.id
_entity.type
_entity.pdbx_description
1 polymer ?
#
loop_
_entity_poly.entity_id
_entity_poly.type
_entity_poly.pdbx_seq_one_letter_code
_entity_poly.pdbx_strand_id
1 'polypeptide(L)'
;MANSPSSKSISEKDLLPFKTLLTRLAPFITRLSVSIYDSIPGLRERLLEHHYSRLHELILPIQLFYPTSEEEADALNDMLPALRKLRLVYDVYSPVDEVAITHQDFTWLTNVTHLYLSYAATAMQTQIDDSVPSLAVPPGVQVVVLEVLDADGIPFELEGIVHWNVHPSVILIIQEQYSELSKDLKAIYPVGDWRHDHVTDLVVWVEESDVCYESVWEIAEKKVKERWKMFRKTLSVDRQKFVEFYGFSFVM
;
A
#
# COMPACT_ATOMS: atom_id res chain seq x y z
N MET A 1 -32.29 6.33 27.65
CA MET A 1 -32.26 5.38 26.51
C MET A 1 -32.09 6.20 25.26
N ALA A 2 -30.89 6.20 24.68
CA ALA A 2 -30.62 6.89 23.42
C ALA A 2 -31.04 5.97 22.26
N ASN A 3 -31.89 6.46 21.37
CA ASN A 3 -32.27 5.75 20.15
C ASN A 3 -31.10 5.81 19.17
N SER A 4 -30.53 4.66 18.81
CA SER A 4 -29.62 4.55 17.67
C SER A 4 -30.36 4.97 16.40
N PRO A 5 -29.78 5.82 15.54
CA PRO A 5 -30.40 6.17 14.27
C PRO A 5 -30.49 4.90 13.40
N SER A 6 -31.69 4.55 12.95
CA SER A 6 -31.89 3.47 11.98
C SER A 6 -31.18 3.87 10.68
N SER A 7 -30.13 3.14 10.29
CA SER A 7 -29.53 3.27 8.97
C SER A 7 -30.60 2.92 7.93
N LYS A 8 -31.00 3.91 7.12
CA LYS A 8 -31.87 3.65 5.97
C LYS A 8 -31.07 2.82 4.98
N SER A 9 -31.53 1.60 4.69
CA SER A 9 -30.97 0.80 3.61
C SER A 9 -31.20 1.53 2.29
N ILE A 10 -30.10 1.76 1.55
CA ILE A 10 -30.13 2.41 0.24
C ILE A 10 -30.76 1.44 -0.75
N SER A 11 -31.82 1.84 -1.47
CA SER A 11 -32.47 0.99 -2.46
C SER A 11 -31.76 1.03 -3.81
N GLU A 12 -31.87 -0.01 -4.64
CA GLU A 12 -31.29 -0.03 -5.99
C GLU A 12 -31.74 1.14 -6.87
N LYS A 13 -32.97 1.63 -6.66
CA LYS A 13 -33.53 2.76 -7.40
C LYS A 13 -32.81 4.07 -7.09
N ASP A 14 -32.31 4.23 -5.87
CA ASP A 14 -31.55 5.41 -5.43
C ASP A 14 -30.15 5.44 -6.06
N LEU A 15 -29.65 4.29 -6.52
CA LEU A 15 -28.30 4.13 -7.08
C LEU A 15 -28.26 4.13 -8.62
N LEU A 16 -29.42 4.08 -9.30
CA LEU A 16 -29.51 4.07 -10.77
C LEU A 16 -28.88 5.32 -11.44
N PRO A 17 -29.06 6.55 -10.88
CA PRO A 17 -28.39 7.74 -11.42
C PRO A 17 -26.86 7.66 -11.30
N PHE A 18 -26.37 7.10 -10.19
CA PHE A 18 -24.94 6.89 -9.95
C PHE A 18 -24.33 5.89 -10.95
N LYS A 19 -25.00 4.75 -11.18
CA LYS A 19 -24.56 3.76 -12.18
C LYS A 19 -24.46 4.37 -13.57
N THR A 20 -25.48 5.12 -13.99
CA THR A 20 -25.52 5.79 -15.30
C THR A 20 -24.39 6.82 -15.45
N LEU A 21 -24.11 7.57 -14.38
CA LEU A 21 -23.04 8.56 -14.37
C LEU A 21 -21.67 7.89 -14.45
N LEU A 22 -21.41 6.87 -13.62
CA LEU A 22 -20.14 6.15 -13.59
C LEU A 22 -19.83 5.47 -14.93
N THR A 23 -20.81 4.81 -15.54
CA THR A 23 -20.65 4.19 -16.88
C THR A 23 -20.23 5.21 -17.94
N ARG A 24 -20.82 6.42 -17.90
CA ARG A 24 -20.50 7.48 -18.88
C ARG A 24 -19.15 8.13 -18.63
N LEU A 25 -18.73 8.23 -17.37
CA LEU A 25 -17.50 8.89 -16.99
C LEU A 25 -16.28 7.95 -16.97
N ALA A 26 -16.47 6.65 -16.78
CA ALA A 26 -15.39 5.66 -16.65
C ALA A 26 -14.27 5.80 -17.70
N PRO A 27 -14.55 6.01 -19.01
CA PRO A 27 -13.49 6.19 -20.01
C PRO A 27 -12.64 7.45 -19.85
N PHE A 28 -13.12 8.44 -19.09
CA PHE A 28 -12.47 9.73 -18.88
C PHE A 28 -11.82 9.88 -17.51
N ILE A 29 -12.13 9.00 -16.56
CA ILE A 29 -11.57 9.05 -15.21
C ILE A 29 -10.08 8.68 -15.29
N THR A 30 -9.23 9.59 -14.83
CA THR A 30 -7.78 9.38 -14.74
C THR A 30 -7.31 9.06 -13.34
N ARG A 31 -8.07 9.49 -12.33
CA ARG A 31 -7.83 9.24 -10.92
C ARG A 31 -9.14 8.89 -10.24
N LEU A 32 -9.17 7.80 -9.48
CA LEU A 32 -10.33 7.38 -8.72
C LEU A 32 -9.90 7.08 -7.29
N SER A 33 -10.54 7.76 -6.34
CA SER A 33 -10.42 7.46 -4.93
C SER A 33 -11.77 7.04 -4.39
N VAL A 34 -11.81 5.88 -3.77
CA VAL A 34 -12.99 5.30 -3.15
C VAL A 34 -12.71 5.27 -1.66
N SER A 35 -13.44 6.08 -0.91
CA SER A 35 -13.37 6.13 0.55
C SER A 35 -14.73 5.68 1.08
N ILE A 36 -14.74 4.61 1.86
CA ILE A 36 -15.96 3.99 2.32
C ILE A 36 -15.79 3.69 3.80
N TYR A 37 -16.77 4.14 4.58
CA TYR A 37 -16.86 3.86 6.00
C TYR A 37 -17.87 2.72 6.30
N ASP A 38 -18.73 2.34 5.34
CA ASP A 38 -19.77 1.32 5.50
C ASP A 38 -19.84 0.38 4.28
N SER A 39 -20.01 -0.93 4.50
CA SER A 39 -20.13 -1.88 3.39
C SER A 39 -21.32 -1.55 2.49
N ILE A 40 -21.05 -1.14 1.25
CA ILE A 40 -22.07 -0.93 0.22
C ILE A 40 -22.24 -2.25 -0.54
N PRO A 41 -23.37 -2.96 -0.40
CA PRO A 41 -23.59 -4.22 -1.11
C PRO A 41 -23.50 -4.01 -2.63
N GLY A 42 -22.79 -4.92 -3.31
CA GLY A 42 -22.68 -4.85 -4.77
C GLY A 42 -21.70 -3.80 -5.29
N LEU A 43 -20.98 -3.07 -4.43
CA LEU A 43 -20.11 -1.99 -4.89
C LEU A 43 -18.90 -2.50 -5.65
N ARG A 44 -18.28 -3.60 -5.17
CA ARG A 44 -17.17 -4.25 -5.87
C ARG A 44 -17.58 -4.59 -7.29
N GLU A 45 -18.67 -5.32 -7.45
CA GLU A 45 -19.21 -5.74 -8.74
C GLU A 45 -19.48 -4.54 -9.66
N ARG A 46 -20.03 -3.45 -9.12
CA ARG A 46 -20.28 -2.22 -9.91
C ARG A 46 -19.01 -1.49 -10.32
N LEU A 47 -17.99 -1.45 -9.47
CA LEU A 47 -16.69 -0.93 -9.85
C LEU A 47 -16.07 -1.82 -10.94
N LEU A 48 -16.19 -3.13 -10.80
CA LEU A 48 -15.69 -4.14 -11.72
C LEU A 48 -16.58 -4.38 -12.97
N GLU A 49 -17.68 -3.64 -13.14
CA GLU A 49 -18.50 -3.68 -14.37
C GLU A 49 -17.98 -2.72 -15.46
N HIS A 50 -16.99 -1.88 -15.16
CA HIS A 50 -16.62 -0.74 -15.99
C HIS A 50 -15.16 -0.76 -16.44
N HIS A 51 -14.93 -0.68 -17.75
CA HIS A 51 -13.58 -0.55 -18.31
C HIS A 51 -13.06 0.88 -18.15
N TYR A 52 -12.02 1.06 -17.32
CA TYR A 52 -11.40 2.37 -17.07
C TYR A 52 -10.11 2.53 -17.87
N SER A 53 -10.25 2.64 -19.19
CA SER A 53 -9.12 2.73 -20.14
C SER A 53 -8.09 3.83 -19.89
N ARG A 54 -8.43 4.85 -19.10
CA ARG A 54 -7.57 6.01 -18.80
C ARG A 54 -7.25 6.16 -17.31
N LEU A 55 -7.65 5.23 -16.45
CA LEU A 55 -7.39 5.33 -15.02
C LEU A 55 -5.92 5.03 -14.76
N HIS A 56 -5.18 6.03 -14.28
CA HIS A 56 -3.75 5.92 -13.97
C HIS A 56 -3.51 5.72 -12.48
N GLU A 57 -4.39 6.27 -11.64
CA GLU A 57 -4.27 6.24 -10.19
C GLU A 57 -5.58 5.76 -9.56
N LEU A 58 -5.47 4.74 -8.71
CA LEU A 58 -6.61 4.11 -8.05
C LEU A 58 -6.31 3.96 -6.55
N ILE A 59 -7.22 4.48 -5.72
CA ILE A 59 -7.17 4.37 -4.26
C ILE A 59 -8.49 3.75 -3.81
N LEU A 60 -8.44 2.62 -3.10
CA LEU A 60 -9.64 1.94 -2.60
C LEU A 60 -9.32 0.98 -1.47
N PRO A 61 -10.33 0.61 -0.67
CA PRO A 61 -10.23 -0.50 0.28
C PRO A 61 -9.88 -1.82 -0.43
N ILE A 62 -9.00 -2.62 0.16
CA ILE A 62 -8.47 -3.83 -0.47
C ILE A 62 -9.54 -4.88 -0.81
N GLN A 63 -10.57 -5.00 0.02
CA GLN A 63 -11.71 -5.90 -0.18
C GLN A 63 -12.49 -5.64 -1.48
N LEU A 64 -12.38 -4.43 -2.06
CA LEU A 64 -13.02 -4.10 -3.33
C LEU A 64 -12.16 -4.44 -4.55
N PHE A 65 -10.90 -4.84 -4.34
CA PHE A 65 -9.93 -4.98 -5.43
C PHE A 65 -9.23 -6.32 -5.46
N TYR A 66 -8.96 -6.92 -4.29
CA TYR A 66 -8.15 -8.14 -4.21
C TYR A 66 -8.89 -9.33 -4.84
N PRO A 67 -8.34 -9.99 -5.88
CA PRO A 67 -9.00 -11.05 -6.61
C PRO A 67 -9.13 -12.32 -5.76
N THR A 68 -10.17 -13.09 -6.05
CA THR A 68 -10.45 -14.39 -5.42
C THR A 68 -10.09 -15.57 -6.32
N SER A 69 -9.72 -15.30 -7.58
CA SER A 69 -9.29 -16.29 -8.58
C SER A 69 -8.33 -15.66 -9.59
N GLU A 70 -7.57 -16.49 -10.31
CA GLU A 70 -6.66 -16.06 -11.38
C GLU A 70 -7.44 -15.38 -12.53
N GLU A 71 -8.59 -15.93 -12.90
CA GLU A 71 -9.49 -15.39 -13.93
C GLU A 71 -9.97 -13.97 -13.58
N GLU A 72 -10.27 -13.72 -12.30
CA GLU A 72 -10.62 -12.39 -11.80
C GLU A 72 -9.41 -11.45 -11.83
N ALA A 73 -8.22 -11.94 -11.52
CA ALA A 73 -6.99 -11.16 -11.58
C ALA A 73 -6.66 -10.70 -13.02
N ASP A 74 -6.83 -11.58 -14.00
CA ASP A 74 -6.67 -11.26 -15.42
C ASP A 74 -7.72 -10.22 -15.88
N ALA A 75 -8.99 -10.44 -15.52
CA ALA A 75 -10.06 -9.50 -15.83
C ALA A 75 -9.79 -8.11 -15.25
N LEU A 76 -9.29 -8.02 -14.01
CA LEU A 76 -8.92 -6.74 -13.39
C LEU A 76 -7.82 -6.01 -14.17
N ASN A 77 -6.83 -6.71 -14.71
CA ASN A 77 -5.78 -6.10 -15.52
C ASN A 77 -6.32 -5.57 -16.85
N ASP A 78 -7.15 -6.37 -17.53
CA ASP A 78 -7.80 -5.98 -18.79
C ASP A 78 -8.72 -4.77 -18.62
N MET A 79 -9.37 -4.68 -17.46
CA MET A 79 -10.23 -3.58 -17.11
C MET A 79 -9.50 -2.26 -16.85
N LEU A 80 -8.24 -2.34 -16.43
CA LEU A 80 -7.43 -1.22 -15.93
C LEU A 80 -6.07 -1.12 -16.65
N PRO A 81 -6.05 -1.06 -18.01
CA PRO A 81 -4.81 -1.20 -18.78
C PRO A 81 -3.83 -0.02 -18.57
N ALA A 82 -4.35 1.14 -18.21
CA ALA A 82 -3.57 2.35 -17.96
C ALA A 82 -3.16 2.51 -16.49
N LEU A 83 -3.56 1.60 -15.59
CA LEU A 83 -3.30 1.76 -14.16
C LEU A 83 -1.79 1.67 -13.89
N ARG A 84 -1.25 2.66 -13.18
CA ARG A 84 0.17 2.73 -12.84
C ARG A 84 0.40 2.89 -11.34
N LYS A 85 -0.50 3.59 -10.64
CA LYS A 85 -0.41 3.84 -9.20
C LYS A 85 -1.62 3.25 -8.50
N LEU A 86 -1.40 2.31 -7.59
CA LEU A 86 -2.45 1.64 -6.83
C LEU A 86 -2.18 1.81 -5.34
N ARG A 87 -3.17 2.30 -4.60
CA ARG A 87 -3.17 2.34 -3.14
C ARG A 87 -4.32 1.50 -2.62
N LEU A 88 -3.97 0.44 -1.90
CA LEU A 88 -4.88 -0.47 -1.22
C LEU A 88 -4.90 -0.12 0.25
N VAL A 89 -6.09 0.22 0.74
CA VAL A 89 -6.30 0.55 2.15
C VAL A 89 -6.85 -0.69 2.86
N TYR A 90 -6.16 -1.12 3.91
CA TYR A 90 -6.62 -2.15 4.83
C TYR A 90 -7.43 -1.45 5.92
N ASP A 91 -8.75 -1.57 5.82
CA ASP A 91 -9.71 -1.06 6.78
C ASP A 91 -10.57 -2.24 7.24
N VAL A 92 -10.36 -2.73 8.46
CA VAL A 92 -10.88 -4.02 8.92
C VAL A 92 -12.37 -4.03 8.90
N TYR A 93 -12.92 -5.09 8.29
CA TYR A 93 -13.92 -6.02 8.84
C TYR A 93 -14.18 -7.17 7.83
N SER A 94 -13.23 -7.50 6.93
CA SER A 94 -13.44 -8.45 5.82
C SER A 94 -12.46 -9.63 5.86
N PRO A 95 -12.93 -10.88 5.67
CA PRO A 95 -12.06 -12.05 5.46
C PRO A 95 -11.07 -11.89 4.29
N VAL A 96 -11.39 -11.03 3.32
CA VAL A 96 -10.48 -10.72 2.19
C VAL A 96 -9.24 -9.98 2.69
N ASP A 97 -9.39 -9.13 3.71
CA ASP A 97 -8.27 -8.37 4.28
C ASP A 97 -7.30 -9.33 4.95
N GLU A 98 -7.80 -10.30 5.72
CA GLU A 98 -6.96 -11.34 6.36
C GLU A 98 -6.18 -12.16 5.34
N VAL A 99 -6.84 -12.62 4.28
CA VAL A 99 -6.18 -13.39 3.20
C VAL A 99 -5.11 -12.53 2.53
N ALA A 100 -5.44 -11.29 2.16
CA ALA A 100 -4.52 -10.40 1.49
C ALA A 100 -3.32 -9.99 2.38
N ILE A 101 -3.56 -9.77 3.68
CA ILE A 101 -2.50 -9.53 4.68
C ILE A 101 -1.60 -10.75 4.82
N THR A 102 -2.18 -11.95 4.82
CA THR A 102 -1.45 -13.21 5.04
C THR A 102 -0.62 -13.60 3.81
N HIS A 103 -1.17 -13.46 2.61
CA HIS A 103 -0.55 -13.96 1.39
C HIS A 103 0.38 -12.93 0.74
N GLN A 104 0.03 -11.64 0.80
CA GLN A 104 0.79 -10.53 0.23
C GLN A 104 1.29 -10.79 -1.21
N ASP A 105 0.46 -11.45 -2.03
CA ASP A 105 0.78 -11.75 -3.42
C ASP A 105 0.06 -10.81 -4.37
N PHE A 106 0.84 -9.97 -5.03
CA PHE A 106 0.40 -8.97 -5.99
C PHE A 106 1.00 -9.19 -7.37
N THR A 107 1.61 -10.35 -7.63
CA THR A 107 2.30 -10.66 -8.90
C THR A 107 1.42 -10.51 -10.14
N TRP A 108 0.10 -10.63 -9.97
CA TRP A 108 -0.90 -10.40 -10.99
C TRP A 108 -1.02 -8.93 -11.44
N LEU A 109 -0.52 -7.93 -10.69
CA LEU A 109 -0.62 -6.50 -11.04
C LEU A 109 0.36 -6.05 -12.14
N THR A 110 0.26 -6.65 -13.32
CA THR A 110 1.25 -6.47 -14.42
C THR A 110 1.41 -5.03 -14.91
N ASN A 111 0.36 -4.22 -14.79
CA ASN A 111 0.36 -2.82 -15.23
C ASN A 111 0.87 -1.84 -14.17
N VAL A 112 0.92 -2.23 -12.90
CA VAL A 112 1.22 -1.34 -11.77
C VAL A 112 2.73 -1.11 -11.65
N THR A 113 3.10 0.14 -11.40
CA THR A 113 4.49 0.56 -11.16
C THR A 113 4.71 1.07 -9.74
N HIS A 114 3.63 1.55 -9.09
CA HIS A 114 3.65 2.05 -7.72
C HIS A 114 2.54 1.35 -6.92
N LEU A 115 2.93 0.53 -5.96
CA LEU A 115 2.01 -0.20 -5.08
C LEU A 115 2.11 0.34 -3.66
N TYR A 116 0.98 0.78 -3.11
CA TYR A 116 0.87 1.35 -1.78
C TYR A 116 -0.08 0.49 -0.95
N LEU A 117 0.39 0.04 0.20
CA LEU A 117 -0.35 -0.76 1.16
C LEU A 117 -0.52 0.08 2.42
N SER A 118 -1.72 0.62 2.63
CA SER A 118 -2.02 1.50 3.76
C SER A 118 -2.75 0.75 4.86
N TYR A 119 -2.14 0.61 6.03
CA TYR A 119 -2.67 -0.09 7.19
C TYR A 119 -3.29 0.92 8.18
N ALA A 120 -4.59 0.76 8.48
CA ALA A 120 -5.30 1.57 9.48
C ALA A 120 -5.48 0.79 10.81
N ALA A 121 -5.42 1.42 11.99
CA ALA A 121 -5.28 0.72 13.28
C ALA A 121 -6.45 -0.17 13.72
N THR A 122 -7.67 0.07 13.24
CA THR A 122 -8.81 -0.82 13.54
C THR A 122 -8.60 -2.22 12.94
N ALA A 123 -7.84 -2.29 11.84
CA ALA A 123 -6.66 -3.14 11.59
C ALA A 123 -6.53 -4.53 12.26
N MET A 124 -5.86 -4.51 13.40
CA MET A 124 -4.86 -5.55 13.61
C MET A 124 -4.77 -5.96 15.07
N GLN A 125 -5.37 -7.11 15.37
CA GLN A 125 -4.88 -7.98 16.45
C GLN A 125 -3.81 -8.95 15.94
N THR A 126 -3.61 -9.05 14.63
CA THR A 126 -2.66 -9.97 14.01
C THR A 126 -1.37 -9.22 13.69
N GLN A 127 -0.29 -9.54 14.40
CA GLN A 127 1.05 -9.08 14.04
C GLN A 127 1.43 -9.66 12.67
N ILE A 128 1.83 -8.80 11.73
CA ILE A 128 2.56 -9.11 10.49
C ILE A 128 4.05 -9.28 10.83
N ASP A 129 4.37 -10.08 11.85
CA ASP A 129 5.77 -10.30 12.25
C ASP A 129 6.54 -11.08 11.16
N ASP A 130 5.85 -11.79 10.26
CA ASP A 130 6.46 -12.70 9.28
C ASP A 130 6.23 -12.34 7.78
N SER A 131 5.38 -11.37 7.44
CA SER A 131 4.85 -11.28 6.06
C SER A 131 5.46 -10.20 5.18
N VAL A 132 5.99 -9.10 5.73
CA VAL A 132 6.61 -8.03 4.91
C VAL A 132 7.81 -8.52 4.08
N PRO A 133 8.71 -9.38 4.59
CA PRO A 133 9.79 -9.97 3.78
C PRO A 133 9.28 -10.86 2.62
N SER A 134 8.00 -11.26 2.65
CA SER A 134 7.38 -12.21 1.72
C SER A 134 6.50 -11.54 0.65
N LEU A 135 6.44 -10.20 0.62
CA LEU A 135 5.65 -9.46 -0.36
C LEU A 135 6.10 -9.80 -1.79
N ALA A 136 5.22 -10.45 -2.56
CA ALA A 136 5.47 -10.79 -3.95
C ALA A 136 4.87 -9.73 -4.88
N VAL A 137 5.73 -9.05 -5.64
CA VAL A 137 5.33 -8.00 -6.60
C VAL A 137 5.81 -8.32 -8.02
N PRO A 138 5.12 -7.84 -9.06
CA PRO A 138 5.55 -8.06 -10.43
C PRO A 138 6.85 -7.29 -10.72
N PRO A 139 7.68 -7.77 -11.68
CA PRO A 139 8.96 -7.13 -12.01
C PRO A 139 8.86 -5.67 -12.47
N GLY A 140 7.68 -5.25 -12.95
CA GLY A 140 7.41 -3.88 -13.37
C GLY A 140 7.25 -2.87 -12.21
N VAL A 141 7.09 -3.34 -10.97
CA VAL A 141 6.91 -2.46 -9.81
C VAL A 141 8.22 -1.79 -9.44
N GLN A 142 8.19 -0.46 -9.43
CA GLN A 142 9.34 0.40 -9.16
C GLN A 142 9.35 0.89 -7.74
N VAL A 143 8.17 1.12 -7.15
CA VAL A 143 7.98 1.65 -5.81
C VAL A 143 6.94 0.82 -5.08
N VAL A 144 7.29 0.38 -3.89
CA VAL A 144 6.39 -0.23 -2.92
C VAL A 144 6.41 0.64 -1.68
N VAL A 145 5.24 1.06 -1.23
CA VAL A 145 5.08 1.77 0.03
C VAL A 145 4.24 0.93 0.97
N LEU A 146 4.78 0.71 2.16
CA LEU A 146 4.03 0.29 3.32
C LEU A 146 3.71 1.57 4.08
N GLU A 147 2.44 1.87 4.29
CA GLU A 147 2.02 3.09 4.96
C GLU A 147 1.26 2.74 6.22
N VAL A 148 1.68 3.30 7.34
CA VAL A 148 0.98 3.19 8.61
C VAL A 148 0.21 4.49 8.83
N LEU A 149 -1.12 4.38 8.89
CA LEU A 149 -2.03 5.51 9.09
C LEU A 149 -2.26 5.81 10.58
N ASP A 150 -2.07 4.83 11.46
CA ASP A 150 -2.27 4.96 12.91
C ASP A 150 -1.28 4.04 13.66
N ALA A 151 -0.59 4.59 14.66
CA ALA A 151 0.51 3.93 15.37
C ALA A 151 0.07 2.94 16.47
N ASP A 152 -1.19 2.97 16.91
CA ASP A 152 -1.70 2.00 17.89
C ASP A 152 -1.94 0.61 17.28
N GLY A 153 -1.79 0.48 15.94
CA GLY A 153 -1.96 -0.76 15.19
C GLY A 153 -0.86 -0.99 14.15
N ILE A 154 0.39 -0.62 14.46
CA ILE A 154 1.53 -0.95 13.59
C ILE A 154 1.58 -2.49 13.48
N PRO A 155 1.49 -3.04 12.27
CA PRO A 155 1.47 -4.49 12.10
C PRO A 155 2.76 -5.20 12.50
N PHE A 156 3.82 -4.48 12.85
CA PHE A 156 5.16 -5.00 13.04
C PHE A 156 5.85 -4.26 14.17
N GLU A 157 6.75 -4.95 14.87
CA GLU A 157 7.59 -4.33 15.87
C GLU A 157 8.55 -3.33 15.20
N LEU A 158 8.48 -2.05 15.59
CA LEU A 158 9.38 -1.02 15.07
C LEU A 158 10.86 -1.36 15.31
N GLU A 159 11.15 -2.04 16.43
CA GLU A 159 12.50 -2.53 16.75
C GLU A 159 12.98 -3.62 15.79
N GLY A 160 12.08 -4.36 15.14
CA GLY A 160 12.38 -5.40 14.18
C GLY A 160 12.83 -4.87 12.81
N ILE A 161 12.49 -3.61 12.48
CA ILE A 161 12.76 -2.99 11.17
C ILE A 161 14.24 -3.00 10.82
N VAL A 162 15.14 -2.87 11.81
CA VAL A 162 16.60 -2.92 11.56
C VAL A 162 17.09 -4.26 11.03
N HIS A 163 16.32 -5.32 11.27
CA HIS A 163 16.63 -6.67 10.81
C HIS A 163 15.98 -6.98 9.47
N TRP A 164 15.15 -6.07 8.95
CA TRP A 164 14.49 -6.27 7.67
C TRP A 164 15.48 -6.12 6.52
N ASN A 165 15.67 -7.22 5.81
CA ASN A 165 16.35 -7.21 4.52
C ASN A 165 15.32 -7.02 3.40
N VAL A 166 15.09 -5.77 3.02
CA VAL A 166 14.08 -5.39 2.03
C VAL A 166 14.70 -4.76 0.79
N HIS A 167 14.07 -5.02 -0.36
CA HIS A 167 14.49 -4.50 -1.64
C HIS A 167 14.48 -2.94 -1.67
N PRO A 168 15.39 -2.28 -2.41
CA PRO A 168 15.48 -0.81 -2.44
C PRO A 168 14.23 -0.07 -2.94
N SER A 169 13.34 -0.79 -3.64
CA SER A 169 12.04 -0.26 -4.09
C SER A 169 11.00 -0.17 -2.97
N VAL A 170 11.22 -0.82 -1.83
CA VAL A 170 10.30 -0.80 -0.69
C VAL A 170 10.67 0.35 0.22
N ILE A 171 9.69 1.09 0.71
CA ILE A 171 9.87 2.03 1.82
C ILE A 171 8.71 1.94 2.79
N LEU A 172 8.94 2.40 4.01
CA LEU A 172 7.91 2.55 5.03
C LEU A 172 7.59 4.03 5.22
N ILE A 173 6.31 4.38 5.15
CA ILE A 173 5.80 5.72 5.46
C ILE A 173 5.02 5.64 6.76
N ILE A 174 5.35 6.50 7.72
CA ILE A 174 4.65 6.62 8.99
C ILE A 174 4.13 8.06 9.08
N GLN A 175 2.82 8.23 9.21
CA GLN A 175 2.21 9.56 9.39
C GLN A 175 2.45 10.08 10.81
N GLU A 176 2.91 11.33 10.94
CA GLU A 176 3.52 11.91 12.15
C GLU A 176 2.54 12.32 13.26
N GLN A 177 1.33 11.76 13.32
CA GLN A 177 0.42 11.97 14.46
C GLN A 177 1.03 11.49 15.82
N TYR A 178 2.25 10.93 15.78
CA TYR A 178 2.96 10.27 16.87
C TYR A 178 4.45 10.67 16.94
N SER A 179 4.75 11.98 16.98
CA SER A 179 6.12 12.51 17.10
C SER A 179 6.99 11.86 18.19
N GLU A 180 6.40 11.20 19.20
CA GLU A 180 7.11 10.43 20.22
C GLU A 180 7.78 9.15 19.70
N LEU A 181 7.16 8.40 18.78
CA LEU A 181 7.78 7.21 18.16
C LEU A 181 9.01 7.56 17.31
N SER A 182 9.02 8.75 16.70
CA SER A 182 10.19 9.26 15.98
C SER A 182 11.36 9.56 16.92
N LYS A 183 11.08 9.94 18.17
CA LYS A 183 12.08 10.18 19.22
C LYS A 183 12.57 8.85 19.79
N ASP A 184 11.68 7.89 19.96
CA ASP A 184 12.01 6.56 20.46
C ASP A 184 12.94 5.82 19.51
N LEU A 185 12.71 5.84 18.19
CA LEU A 185 13.63 5.20 17.23
C LEU A 185 15.04 5.83 17.19
N LYS A 186 15.14 7.17 17.31
CA LYS A 186 16.44 7.87 17.43
C LYS A 186 17.13 7.57 18.77
N ALA A 187 16.37 7.27 19.81
CA ALA A 187 16.88 6.83 21.10
C ALA A 187 17.29 5.34 21.09
N ILE A 188 16.58 4.49 20.34
CA ILE A 188 16.86 3.06 20.16
C ILE A 188 18.13 2.87 19.30
N TYR A 189 18.32 3.71 18.26
CA TYR A 189 19.48 3.60 17.35
C TYR A 189 20.31 4.90 17.36
N PRO A 190 21.31 5.01 18.23
CA PRO A 190 22.13 6.21 18.34
C PRO A 190 22.91 6.50 17.04
N VAL A 191 23.13 7.79 16.78
CA VAL A 191 23.91 8.29 15.64
C VAL A 191 25.31 7.67 15.63
N GLY A 192 25.68 7.02 14.53
CA GLY A 192 26.94 6.27 14.37
C GLY A 192 26.78 4.74 14.36
N ASP A 193 25.59 4.23 14.67
CA ASP A 193 25.22 2.82 14.43
C ASP A 193 24.74 2.62 12.98
N TRP A 194 25.20 1.55 12.31
CA TRP A 194 24.76 1.23 10.95
C TRP A 194 23.24 1.00 10.85
N ARG A 195 22.62 0.57 11.96
CA ARG A 195 21.16 0.38 12.07
C ARG A 195 20.39 1.68 11.93
N HIS A 196 20.94 2.79 12.43
CA HIS A 196 20.35 4.11 12.30
C HIS A 196 20.27 4.54 10.84
N ASP A 197 21.34 4.33 10.07
CA ASP A 197 21.37 4.66 8.64
C ASP A 197 20.39 3.78 7.85
N HIS A 198 20.36 2.46 8.13
CA HIS A 198 19.41 1.54 7.49
C HIS A 198 17.95 1.92 7.73
N VAL A 199 17.58 2.23 8.98
CA VAL A 199 16.21 2.66 9.32
C VAL A 199 15.89 4.01 8.70
N THR A 200 16.82 4.97 8.76
CA THR A 200 16.62 6.30 8.16
C THR A 200 16.45 6.21 6.64
N ASP A 201 17.11 5.25 5.99
CA ASP A 201 16.97 5.01 4.56
C ASP A 201 15.65 4.31 4.19
N LEU A 202 15.15 3.44 5.06
CA LEU A 202 13.92 2.68 4.83
C LEU A 202 12.65 3.46 5.18
N VAL A 203 12.71 4.32 6.21
CA VAL A 203 11.54 4.98 6.79
C VAL A 203 11.45 6.44 6.36
N VAL A 204 10.23 6.88 6.06
CA VAL A 204 9.88 8.28 5.82
C VAL A 204 8.78 8.69 6.80
N TRP A 205 9.02 9.80 7.47
CA TRP A 205 8.06 10.44 8.35
C TRP A 205 7.38 11.56 7.59
N VAL A 206 6.05 11.60 7.63
CA VAL A 206 5.27 12.62 6.91
C VAL A 206 4.33 13.30 7.89
N GLU A 207 4.47 14.62 8.03
CA GLU A 207 3.55 15.45 8.82
C GLU A 207 2.16 15.46 8.17
N GLU A 208 1.08 15.49 8.98
CA GLU A 208 -0.31 15.52 8.49
C GLU A 208 -0.55 16.70 7.53
N SER A 209 0.12 17.83 7.75
CA SER A 209 0.08 19.01 6.88
C SER A 209 0.69 18.78 5.49
N ASP A 210 1.65 17.87 5.36
CA ASP A 210 2.36 17.61 4.10
C ASP A 210 1.59 16.62 3.20
N VAL A 211 0.74 15.77 3.80
CA VAL A 211 -0.17 14.87 3.08
C VAL A 211 -1.15 15.65 2.17
N CYS A 212 -1.34 16.95 2.42
CA CYS A 212 -2.26 17.81 1.67
C CYS A 212 -1.68 18.55 0.46
N TYR A 213 -0.36 18.54 0.17
CA TYR A 213 0.18 19.35 -0.94
C TYR A 213 1.24 18.69 -1.84
N GLU A 214 2.04 17.75 -1.32
CA GLU A 214 2.89 16.88 -2.15
C GLU A 214 2.29 15.48 -2.12
N SER A 215 1.96 14.92 -3.30
CA SER A 215 1.35 13.60 -3.33
C SER A 215 2.35 12.60 -2.75
N VAL A 216 1.97 11.81 -1.74
CA VAL A 216 2.82 10.82 -1.07
C VAL A 216 3.62 9.96 -2.08
N TRP A 217 3.06 9.78 -3.28
CA TRP A 217 3.71 9.26 -4.48
C TRP A 217 5.11 9.83 -4.75
N GLU A 218 5.26 11.15 -4.78
CA GLU A 218 6.50 11.85 -5.12
C GLU A 218 7.55 11.70 -4.01
N ILE A 219 7.13 11.78 -2.75
CA ILE A 219 7.99 11.54 -1.58
C ILE A 219 8.58 10.14 -1.66
N ALA A 220 7.76 9.13 -1.95
CA ALA A 220 8.25 7.77 -2.05
C ALA A 220 9.15 7.53 -3.26
N GLU A 221 8.77 8.04 -4.43
CA GLU A 221 9.56 7.95 -5.65
C GLU A 221 10.96 8.54 -5.43
N LYS A 222 11.03 9.71 -4.77
CA LYS A 222 12.29 10.34 -4.40
C LYS A 222 13.10 9.46 -3.44
N LYS A 223 12.47 8.94 -2.39
CA LYS A 223 13.14 8.10 -1.38
C LYS A 223 13.69 6.81 -1.99
N VAL A 224 12.89 6.09 -2.76
CA VAL A 224 13.31 4.89 -3.49
C VAL A 224 14.47 5.19 -4.43
N LYS A 225 14.42 6.30 -5.17
CA LYS A 225 15.51 6.72 -6.05
C LYS A 225 16.81 6.99 -5.29
N GLU A 226 16.74 7.55 -4.09
CA GLU A 226 17.89 7.76 -3.21
C GLU A 226 18.45 6.42 -2.70
N ARG A 227 17.59 5.50 -2.25
CA ARG A 227 18.00 4.14 -1.85
C ARG A 227 18.71 3.40 -2.98
N TRP A 228 18.20 3.48 -4.21
CA TRP A 228 18.86 2.88 -5.38
C TRP A 228 20.25 3.44 -5.67
N LYS A 229 20.48 4.75 -5.43
CA LYS A 229 21.82 5.33 -5.58
C LYS A 229 22.79 4.74 -4.55
N MET A 230 22.34 4.61 -3.31
CA MET A 230 23.15 4.02 -2.23
C MET A 230 23.43 2.55 -2.49
N PHE A 231 22.40 1.79 -2.87
CA PHE A 231 22.50 0.38 -3.26
C PHE A 231 23.53 0.15 -4.37
N ARG A 232 23.48 0.93 -5.45
CA ARG A 232 24.46 0.83 -6.56
C ARG A 232 25.89 1.16 -6.11
N LYS A 233 26.05 2.13 -5.21
CA LYS A 233 27.35 2.49 -4.64
C LYS A 233 27.90 1.32 -3.80
N THR A 234 27.09 0.72 -2.93
CA THR A 234 27.50 -0.44 -2.10
C THR A 234 27.84 -1.66 -2.95
N LEU A 235 27.03 -1.98 -3.96
CA LEU A 235 27.29 -3.04 -4.95
C LEU A 235 28.65 -2.90 -5.65
N SER A 236 29.06 -1.67 -5.95
CA SER A 236 30.33 -1.39 -6.62
C SER A 236 31.55 -1.56 -5.72
N VAL A 237 31.36 -1.55 -4.39
CA VAL A 237 32.44 -1.57 -3.39
C VAL A 237 32.63 -2.95 -2.78
N ASP A 238 31.57 -3.74 -2.53
CA ASP A 238 31.69 -5.00 -1.78
C ASP A 238 30.66 -6.06 -2.22
N ARG A 239 30.87 -6.63 -3.42
CA ARG A 239 29.98 -7.61 -4.07
C ARG A 239 29.74 -8.90 -3.27
N GLN A 240 30.65 -9.24 -2.34
CA GLN A 240 30.64 -10.52 -1.62
C GLN A 240 29.78 -10.45 -0.36
N LYS A 241 29.90 -9.37 0.44
CA LYS A 241 28.96 -9.08 1.54
C LYS A 241 27.53 -8.86 1.05
N PHE A 242 27.38 -8.39 -0.19
CA PHE A 242 26.09 -8.11 -0.82
C PHE A 242 25.23 -9.36 -1.04
N VAL A 243 25.81 -10.46 -1.52
CA VAL A 243 25.09 -11.73 -1.72
C VAL A 243 24.66 -12.33 -0.37
N GLU A 244 25.48 -12.14 0.66
CA GLU A 244 25.18 -12.58 2.03
C GLU A 244 24.10 -11.72 2.70
N PHE A 245 24.03 -10.41 2.43
CA PHE A 245 23.07 -9.50 3.08
C PHE A 245 21.69 -9.52 2.44
N TYR A 246 21.62 -9.57 1.09
CA TYR A 246 20.34 -9.38 0.40
C TYR A 246 19.62 -10.68 0.07
N GLY A 247 20.25 -11.86 0.10
CA GLY A 247 19.54 -13.15 0.07
C GLY A 247 18.53 -13.35 -1.06
N PHE A 248 18.57 -12.59 -2.16
CA PHE A 248 17.57 -12.65 -3.22
C PHE A 248 18.04 -13.46 -4.42
N SER A 249 17.23 -14.46 -4.78
CA SER A 249 17.06 -14.94 -6.14
C SER A 249 15.91 -14.14 -6.78
N PHE A 250 16.23 -13.04 -7.46
CA PHE A 250 15.42 -12.57 -8.58
C PHE A 250 16.24 -12.85 -9.84
N VAL A 251 15.69 -13.68 -10.72
CA VAL A 251 16.17 -13.82 -12.08
C VAL A 251 15.90 -12.49 -12.78
N MET A 252 16.96 -11.78 -13.14
CA MET A 252 16.89 -10.60 -14.03
C MET A 252 16.35 -10.98 -15.40
#